data_AF-A0A0G4K6P3-F1
#
_entry.id   AF-A0A0G4K6P3-F1
#
_cell.length_a   1.000
_cell.length_b   1.000
_cell.length_c   1.000
_cell.angle_alpha   90.00
_cell.angle_beta   90.00
_cell.angle_gamma   90.00
#
_symmetry.space_group_name_H-M   'P 1'
#
loop_
_entity.id
_entity.type
_entity.pdbx_description
1 polymer ?
#
loop_
_entity_poly.entity_id
_entity_poly.type
_entity_poly.pdbx_seq_one_letter_code
_entity_poly.pdbx_strand_id
1 'polypeptide(L)'
;MEKYRLVKYTKGSIILKYSQEARDCFYIISKGSVRAHNDFYDNSHTYKMGHIIGLIASITKEPYYSTIEAAEDVELWEIKVENINRINNKHLINRISTHLSSILEIWLSKYYSMIIKNKLDLYNKEEILIMASIYKYNGFIDASYKLCSSYINLFSKDYNDDHLNNIRNFMKNLTKSKEPELIENNSYKMYKGYCIYTELETTNRIYYIKSGKVGIYNIADSDYITRIIYPEQCIIDSYAPNLEYKTLFTTAIVLEDSVIDIMTKEELIKMIYNDTELRFKIVKMTAMKVISTILKMKAIKRTELRDKLIVLIYSVLKIETLFCEQIYIKLYYKIKDLKNMIHDDTDINDIRETLTNIDYVEFDCLDNIIVTDSNKYFEEYKNYTI
;
A
#
# COMPACT_ATOMS: atom_id res chain seq x y z
N MET A 1 21.58 4.32 28.93
CA MET A 1 21.51 4.89 27.57
C MET A 1 20.22 5.69 27.46
N GLU A 2 20.29 6.99 27.18
CA GLU A 2 19.11 7.86 27.18
C GLU A 2 18.08 7.42 26.11
N LYS A 3 16.81 7.32 26.54
CA LYS A 3 15.68 6.83 25.71
C LYS A 3 15.31 7.82 24.61
N TYR A 4 15.58 9.11 24.83
CA TYR A 4 15.31 10.23 23.94
C TYR A 4 16.22 11.40 24.30
N ARG A 5 16.56 12.24 23.33
CA ARG A 5 17.39 13.45 23.50
C ARG A 5 16.65 14.67 22.96
N LEU A 6 16.65 15.78 23.70
CA LEU A 6 16.14 17.05 23.19
C LEU A 6 17.22 17.71 22.31
N VAL A 7 16.86 18.07 21.08
CA VAL A 7 17.72 18.82 20.16
C VAL A 7 17.02 20.10 19.72
N LYS A 8 17.82 21.13 19.43
CA LYS A 8 17.33 22.46 19.03
C LYS A 8 17.92 22.85 17.69
N TYR A 9 17.09 23.43 16.83
CA TYR A 9 17.49 23.95 15.53
C TYR A 9 16.97 25.38 15.38
N THR A 10 17.80 26.26 14.86
CA THR A 10 17.38 27.62 14.53
C THR A 10 16.62 27.63 13.21
N LYS A 11 15.76 28.62 13.00
CA LYS A 11 15.09 28.87 11.72
C LYS A 11 16.07 28.77 10.53
N GLY A 12 15.66 28.08 9.47
CA GLY A 12 16.46 27.85 8.26
C GLY A 12 17.38 26.63 8.32
N SER A 13 17.49 25.96 9.46
CA SER A 13 18.31 24.75 9.57
C SER A 13 17.70 23.58 8.79
N ILE A 14 18.50 22.90 7.97
CA ILE A 14 18.13 21.63 7.35
C ILE A 14 18.31 20.51 8.38
N ILE A 15 17.21 19.87 8.75
CA ILE A 15 17.16 18.79 9.75
C ILE A 15 17.35 17.44 9.06
N LEU A 16 16.60 17.20 7.99
CA LEU A 16 16.69 16.02 7.12
C LEU A 16 16.87 16.51 5.69
N LYS A 17 17.68 15.82 4.88
CA LYS A 17 17.94 16.22 3.49
C LYS A 17 17.52 15.11 2.54
N TYR A 18 16.81 15.48 1.47
CA TYR A 18 16.43 14.58 0.39
C TYR A 18 17.62 13.76 -0.11
N SER A 19 17.39 12.47 -0.42
CA SER A 19 18.37 11.48 -0.91
C SER A 19 19.52 11.14 0.05
N GLN A 20 19.63 11.81 1.20
CA GLN A 20 20.61 11.45 2.22
C GLN A 20 20.17 10.16 2.93
N GLU A 21 21.13 9.29 3.22
CA GLU A 21 20.89 8.10 4.02
C GLU A 21 20.27 8.46 5.38
N ALA A 22 19.23 7.71 5.76
CA ALA A 22 18.54 7.94 7.00
C ALA A 22 19.40 7.55 8.21
N ARG A 23 19.26 8.32 9.28
CA ARG A 23 19.88 7.99 10.57
C ARG A 23 19.00 6.96 11.28
N ASP A 24 19.58 6.18 12.20
CA ASP A 24 18.83 5.27 13.08
C ASP A 24 18.00 5.98 14.17
N CYS A 25 17.52 7.19 13.89
CA CYS A 25 16.66 7.99 14.76
C CYS A 25 15.57 8.71 13.96
N PHE A 26 14.51 9.09 14.66
CA PHE A 26 13.44 9.94 14.17
C PHE A 26 13.10 11.00 15.22
N TYR A 27 12.30 11.99 14.84
CA TYR A 27 12.04 13.15 15.70
C TYR A 27 10.55 13.35 15.96
N ILE A 28 10.21 13.79 17.17
CA ILE A 28 8.88 14.33 17.51
C ILE A 28 9.03 15.82 17.84
N ILE A 29 8.27 16.68 17.16
CA ILE A 29 8.33 18.12 17.37
C ILE A 29 7.76 18.46 18.75
N SER A 30 8.54 19.06 19.65
CA SER A 30 8.05 19.53 20.96
C SER A 30 7.70 21.00 20.96
N LYS A 31 8.36 21.82 20.12
CA LYS A 31 8.10 23.25 19.96
C LYS A 31 8.43 23.71 18.54
N GLY A 32 7.64 24.67 18.05
CA GLY A 32 7.82 25.28 16.73
C GLY A 32 7.25 24.44 15.58
N SER A 33 7.75 24.69 14.37
CA SER A 33 7.28 24.06 13.14
C SER A 33 8.41 23.89 12.12
N VAL A 34 8.25 22.87 11.27
CA VAL A 34 9.18 22.55 10.18
C VAL A 34 8.41 22.47 8.86
N ARG A 35 9.07 22.80 7.76
CA ARG A 35 8.53 22.63 6.40
C ARG A 35 9.19 21.43 5.74
N ALA A 36 8.38 20.61 5.11
CA ALA A 36 8.82 19.50 4.29
C ALA A 36 8.67 19.86 2.82
N HIS A 37 9.71 19.59 2.05
CA HIS A 37 9.77 19.77 0.60
C HIS A 37 10.19 18.45 -0.04
N ASN A 38 9.51 18.06 -1.11
CA ASN A 38 9.83 16.84 -1.87
C ASN A 38 10.31 17.22 -3.27
N ASP A 39 11.49 16.77 -3.66
CA ASP A 39 12.08 17.15 -4.95
C ASP A 39 11.39 16.42 -6.12
N PHE A 40 10.89 15.21 -5.87
CA PHE A 40 10.18 14.42 -6.89
C PHE A 40 8.70 14.76 -7.01
N TYR A 41 8.10 15.56 -6.12
CA TYR A 41 6.68 15.93 -6.20
C TYR A 41 6.47 17.29 -5.56
N ASP A 42 6.04 18.29 -6.34
CA ASP A 42 5.81 19.64 -5.86
C ASP A 42 4.71 19.67 -4.80
N ASN A 43 5.14 19.59 -3.55
CA ASN A 43 4.30 19.77 -2.38
C ASN A 43 5.18 20.35 -1.28
N SER A 44 4.58 21.26 -0.52
CA SER A 44 5.11 21.69 0.76
C SER A 44 4.11 21.35 1.85
N HIS A 45 4.60 20.83 2.97
CA HIS A 45 3.76 20.54 4.13
C HIS A 45 4.42 21.08 5.38
N THR A 46 3.64 21.72 6.24
CA THR A 46 4.14 22.23 7.52
C THR A 46 3.80 21.24 8.63
N TYR A 47 4.83 20.67 9.25
CA TYR A 47 4.68 19.86 10.44
C TYR A 47 4.80 20.75 11.69
N LYS A 48 3.88 20.57 12.64
CA LYS A 48 3.79 21.35 13.88
C LYS A 48 4.08 20.48 15.10
N MET A 49 4.07 21.09 16.28
CA MET A 49 4.17 20.41 17.57
C MET A 49 3.39 19.09 17.58
N GLY A 50 4.11 18.03 17.92
CA GLY A 50 3.61 16.68 18.04
C GLY A 50 3.63 15.85 16.74
N HIS A 51 3.93 16.44 15.59
CA HIS A 51 4.16 15.65 14.39
C HIS A 51 5.49 14.89 14.47
N ILE A 52 5.56 13.78 13.74
CA ILE A 52 6.72 12.90 13.64
C ILE A 52 7.39 13.14 12.29
N ILE A 53 8.73 13.23 12.27
CA ILE A 53 9.53 13.34 11.04
C ILE A 53 10.67 12.31 11.06
N GLY A 54 11.09 11.86 9.88
CA GLY A 54 12.20 10.92 9.69
C GLY A 54 11.85 9.43 9.89
N LEU A 55 10.81 9.10 10.66
CA LEU A 55 10.48 7.72 11.06
C LEU A 55 10.47 6.71 9.90
N ILE A 56 9.81 7.04 8.78
CA ILE A 56 9.63 6.11 7.66
C ILE A 56 10.97 5.71 7.06
N ALA A 57 11.83 6.69 6.74
CA ALA A 57 13.14 6.45 6.15
C ALA A 57 14.05 5.70 7.15
N SER A 58 14.06 6.13 8.41
CA SER A 58 14.90 5.53 9.45
C SER A 58 14.56 4.06 9.75
N ILE A 59 13.28 3.69 9.79
CA ILE A 59 12.90 2.30 10.10
C ILE A 59 13.02 1.36 8.90
N THR A 60 12.91 1.90 7.68
CA THR A 60 13.04 1.12 6.44
C THR A 60 14.49 1.06 5.95
N LYS A 61 15.38 1.88 6.51
CA LYS A 61 16.77 2.10 6.05
C LYS A 61 16.84 2.63 4.61
N GLU A 62 15.82 3.36 4.19
CA GLU A 62 15.79 4.04 2.90
C GLU A 62 16.29 5.48 3.06
N PRO A 63 16.81 6.11 1.99
CA PRO A 63 17.13 7.52 2.01
C PRO A 63 15.91 8.39 2.34
N TYR A 64 16.13 9.57 2.93
CA TYR A 64 15.04 10.51 3.17
C TYR A 64 14.40 10.93 1.83
N TYR A 65 13.09 10.75 1.73
CA TYR A 65 12.31 11.14 0.55
C TYR A 65 11.93 12.63 0.55
N SER A 66 12.23 13.37 1.61
CA SER A 66 11.97 14.81 1.70
C SER A 66 13.09 15.54 2.41
N THR A 67 13.25 16.82 2.06
CA THR A 67 14.03 17.77 2.85
C THR A 67 13.13 18.39 3.91
N ILE A 68 13.58 18.39 5.16
CA ILE A 68 12.89 19.02 6.29
C ILE A 68 13.72 20.19 6.78
N GLU A 69 13.13 21.39 6.74
CA GLU A 69 13.74 22.65 7.18
C GLU A 69 12.99 23.23 8.37
N ALA A 70 13.71 23.78 9.35
CA ALA A 70 13.13 24.52 10.46
C ALA A 70 12.48 25.83 9.97
N ALA A 71 11.15 25.95 10.06
CA ALA A 71 10.42 27.14 9.61
C ALA A 71 10.55 28.32 10.59
N GLU A 72 10.84 27.98 11.84
CA GLU A 72 11.13 28.83 12.99
C GLU A 72 12.12 28.09 13.90
N ASP A 73 12.49 28.66 15.04
CA ASP A 73 13.28 27.93 16.03
C ASP A 73 12.47 26.75 16.57
N VAL A 74 13.03 25.55 16.47
CA VAL A 74 12.34 24.30 16.83
C VAL A 74 13.08 23.52 17.90
N GLU A 75 12.29 22.84 18.72
CA GLU A 75 12.78 21.83 19.66
C GLU A 75 12.19 20.48 19.27
N LEU A 76 13.04 19.46 19.19
CA LEU A 76 12.67 18.11 18.75
C LEU A 76 13.16 17.08 19.77
N TRP A 77 12.31 16.09 20.06
CA TRP A 77 12.73 14.88 20.74
C TRP A 77 13.27 13.88 19.72
N GLU A 78 14.58 13.65 19.73
CA GLU A 78 15.25 12.60 18.96
C GLU A 78 15.05 11.24 19.65
N ILE A 79 14.56 10.26 18.91
CA ILE A 79 14.25 8.91 19.39
C ILE A 79 14.93 7.91 18.46
N LYS A 80 15.76 7.02 19.02
CA LYS A 80 16.37 5.94 18.23
C LYS A 80 15.33 4.91 17.80
N VAL A 81 15.48 4.36 16.59
CA VAL A 81 14.58 3.33 16.04
C VAL A 81 14.54 2.09 16.94
N GLU A 82 15.68 1.68 17.51
CA GLU A 82 15.76 0.56 18.47
C GLU A 82 14.86 0.73 19.72
N ASN A 83 14.49 1.97 20.06
CA ASN A 83 13.68 2.25 21.24
C ASN A 83 12.18 2.07 20.98
N ILE A 84 11.73 1.83 19.74
CA ILE A 84 10.32 1.56 19.41
C ILE A 84 9.78 0.35 20.20
N ASN A 85 10.61 -0.68 20.34
CA ASN A 85 10.25 -1.90 21.08
C ASN A 85 10.18 -1.65 22.59
N ARG A 86 10.84 -0.59 23.08
CA ARG A 86 10.87 -0.21 24.50
C ARG A 86 9.83 0.86 24.85
N ILE A 87 8.93 1.22 23.93
CA ILE A 87 7.82 2.13 24.22
C ILE A 87 6.80 1.39 25.10
N ASN A 88 6.54 1.90 26.30
CA ASN A 88 5.52 1.39 27.21
C ASN A 88 4.32 2.34 27.34
N ASN A 89 4.35 3.45 26.60
CA ASN A 89 3.31 4.45 26.57
C ASN A 89 2.33 4.15 25.42
N LYS A 90 1.10 3.74 25.76
CA LYS A 90 0.04 3.42 24.79
C LYS A 90 -0.33 4.61 23.90
N HIS A 91 -0.33 5.83 24.43
CA HIS A 91 -0.61 7.04 23.64
C HIS A 91 0.45 7.28 22.58
N LEU A 92 1.73 7.05 22.89
CA LEU A 92 2.82 7.18 21.91
C LEU A 92 2.73 6.11 20.81
N ILE A 93 2.42 4.86 21.18
CA ILE A 93 2.20 3.76 20.21
C ILE A 93 1.04 4.10 19.28
N ASN A 94 -0.08 4.57 19.83
CA ASN A 94 -1.23 5.00 19.03
C ASN A 94 -0.87 6.18 18.12
N ARG A 95 -0.10 7.16 18.63
CA ARG A 95 0.36 8.31 17.84
C ARG A 95 1.23 7.90 16.64
N ILE A 96 2.17 6.99 16.85
CA ILE A 96 3.01 6.44 15.76
C ILE A 96 2.12 5.72 14.74
N SER A 97 1.19 4.89 15.20
CA SER A 97 0.28 4.12 14.35
C SER A 97 -0.60 5.06 13.50
N THR A 98 -1.23 6.05 14.12
CA THR A 98 -2.04 7.06 13.42
C THR A 98 -1.21 7.87 12.44
N HIS A 99 -0.01 8.31 12.84
CA HIS A 99 0.89 9.03 11.93
C HIS A 99 1.21 8.22 10.67
N LEU A 100 1.57 6.94 10.83
CA LEU A 100 1.88 6.07 9.70
C LEU A 100 0.67 5.83 8.79
N SER A 101 -0.51 5.55 9.37
CA SER A 101 -1.75 5.39 8.59
C SER A 101 -2.09 6.66 7.80
N SER A 102 -2.02 7.84 8.42
CA SER A 102 -2.30 9.11 7.74
C SER A 102 -1.28 9.44 6.65
N ILE A 103 0.00 9.18 6.87
CA ILE A 103 1.02 9.41 5.85
C ILE A 103 0.86 8.44 4.67
N LEU A 104 0.53 7.18 4.95
CA LEU A 104 0.22 6.19 3.90
C LEU A 104 -0.97 6.63 3.05
N GLU A 105 -2.07 7.05 3.68
CA GLU A 105 -3.24 7.59 2.99
C GLU A 105 -2.87 8.79 2.09
N ILE A 106 -2.13 9.78 2.63
CA ILE A 106 -1.69 10.97 1.88
C ILE A 106 -0.88 10.59 0.63
N TRP A 107 0.07 9.67 0.76
CA TRP A 107 0.92 9.28 -0.38
C TRP A 107 0.17 8.44 -1.40
N LEU A 108 -0.73 7.56 -0.96
CA LEU A 108 -1.61 6.83 -1.87
C LEU A 108 -2.50 7.80 -2.64
N SER A 109 -3.12 8.78 -1.97
CA SER A 109 -3.93 9.81 -2.64
C SER A 109 -3.15 10.56 -3.70
N LYS A 110 -1.90 10.94 -3.41
CA LYS A 110 -1.02 11.60 -4.39
C LYS A 110 -0.70 10.69 -5.57
N TYR A 111 -0.33 9.43 -5.33
CA TYR A 111 -0.05 8.45 -6.38
C TYR A 111 -1.25 8.28 -7.31
N TYR A 112 -2.44 8.04 -6.77
CA TYR A 112 -3.65 7.87 -7.59
C TYR A 112 -4.06 9.15 -8.31
N SER A 113 -3.79 10.33 -7.72
CA SER A 113 -4.03 11.60 -8.41
C SER A 113 -3.13 11.82 -9.63
N MET A 114 -2.00 11.09 -9.72
CA MET A 114 -1.10 11.13 -10.87
C MET A 114 -1.54 10.20 -11.99
N ILE A 115 -2.07 9.02 -11.67
CA ILE A 115 -2.37 8.00 -12.68
C ILE A 115 -3.81 8.05 -13.17
N ILE A 116 -4.78 8.42 -12.33
CA ILE A 116 -6.20 8.36 -12.71
C ILE A 116 -6.58 9.58 -13.54
N LYS A 117 -7.04 9.34 -14.78
CA LYS A 117 -7.40 10.38 -15.76
C LYS A 117 -8.83 10.89 -15.52
N ASN A 118 -9.81 10.00 -15.33
CA ASN A 118 -11.20 10.36 -15.04
C ASN A 118 -11.49 10.33 -13.53
N LYS A 119 -11.66 11.52 -12.96
CA LYS A 119 -12.07 11.68 -11.55
C LYS A 119 -13.59 11.55 -11.33
N LEU A 120 -14.35 11.24 -12.38
CA LEU A 120 -15.81 11.17 -12.35
C LEU A 120 -16.30 10.02 -11.45
N ASP A 121 -17.40 10.26 -10.77
CA ASP A 121 -17.96 9.50 -9.65
C ASP A 121 -18.23 8.02 -9.98
N LEU A 122 -17.28 7.15 -9.62
CA LEU A 122 -17.32 5.67 -9.78
C LEU A 122 -18.43 4.92 -8.99
N TYR A 123 -19.47 5.61 -8.52
CA TYR A 123 -20.59 4.99 -7.78
C TYR A 123 -21.95 5.48 -8.28
N ASN A 124 -22.08 5.78 -9.57
CA ASN A 124 -23.41 5.94 -10.15
C ASN A 124 -24.07 4.56 -10.34
N LYS A 125 -25.41 4.53 -10.26
CA LYS A 125 -26.19 3.30 -10.36
C LYS A 125 -25.78 2.45 -11.57
N GLU A 126 -25.50 3.08 -12.70
CA GLU A 126 -25.15 2.43 -13.98
C GLU A 126 -23.76 1.77 -14.02
N GLU A 127 -22.85 2.09 -13.09
CA GLU A 127 -21.44 1.69 -13.17
C GLU A 127 -21.12 0.35 -12.49
N ILE A 128 -21.97 -0.13 -11.58
CA ILE A 128 -21.69 -1.36 -10.83
C ILE A 128 -21.58 -2.59 -11.74
N LEU A 129 -22.40 -2.65 -12.80
CA LEU A 129 -22.32 -3.71 -13.80
C LEU A 129 -21.02 -3.63 -14.61
N ILE A 130 -20.52 -2.42 -14.86
CA ILE A 130 -19.23 -2.21 -15.54
C ILE A 130 -18.10 -2.71 -14.64
N MET A 131 -18.06 -2.27 -13.38
CA MET A 131 -17.06 -2.72 -12.40
C MET A 131 -17.08 -4.25 -12.24
N ALA A 132 -18.26 -4.83 -12.03
CA ALA A 132 -18.42 -6.27 -11.90
C ALA A 132 -18.00 -7.02 -13.17
N SER A 133 -18.26 -6.46 -14.36
CA SER A 133 -17.83 -7.04 -15.64
C SER A 133 -16.30 -6.99 -15.80
N ILE A 134 -15.65 -5.90 -15.40
CA ILE A 134 -14.18 -5.80 -15.42
C ILE A 134 -13.56 -6.86 -14.51
N TYR A 135 -14.03 -7.00 -13.28
CA TYR A 135 -13.54 -8.05 -12.38
C TYR A 135 -13.77 -9.44 -12.96
N LYS A 136 -14.97 -9.72 -13.50
CA LYS A 136 -15.29 -11.00 -14.14
C LYS A 136 -14.35 -11.32 -15.31
N TYR A 137 -14.13 -10.35 -16.21
CA TYR A 137 -13.28 -10.51 -17.39
C TYR A 137 -11.83 -10.83 -17.02
N ASN A 138 -11.35 -10.30 -15.90
CA ASN A 138 -10.00 -10.55 -15.39
C ASN A 138 -9.91 -11.78 -14.46
N GLY A 139 -10.95 -12.62 -14.40
CA GLY A 139 -10.96 -13.87 -13.63
C GLY A 139 -11.28 -13.70 -12.14
N PHE A 140 -11.62 -12.50 -11.69
CA PHE A 140 -11.99 -12.18 -10.31
C PHE A 140 -13.50 -12.38 -10.09
N ILE A 141 -13.98 -13.60 -10.30
CA ILE A 141 -15.41 -13.94 -10.33
C ILE A 141 -16.11 -13.65 -9.01
N ASP A 142 -15.48 -13.97 -7.87
CA ASP A 142 -16.08 -13.75 -6.56
C ASP A 142 -16.17 -12.26 -6.20
N ALA A 143 -15.18 -11.46 -6.59
CA ALA A 143 -15.22 -10.00 -6.43
C ALA A 143 -16.38 -9.38 -7.24
N SER A 144 -16.55 -9.84 -8.48
CA SER A 144 -17.69 -9.48 -9.32
C SER A 144 -19.03 -9.81 -8.64
N TYR A 145 -19.14 -11.02 -8.06
CA TYR A 145 -20.33 -11.45 -7.34
C TYR A 145 -20.58 -10.56 -6.10
N LYS A 146 -19.55 -10.33 -5.27
CA LYS A 146 -19.68 -9.57 -4.03
C LYS A 146 -20.03 -8.12 -4.28
N LEU A 147 -19.46 -7.47 -5.29
CA LEU A 147 -19.83 -6.12 -5.70
C LEU A 147 -21.32 -6.01 -6.01
N CYS A 148 -21.83 -6.91 -6.87
CA CYS A 148 -23.25 -6.95 -7.19
C CYS A 148 -24.13 -7.22 -5.96
N SER A 149 -23.72 -8.15 -5.10
CA SER A 149 -24.46 -8.49 -3.88
C SER A 149 -24.51 -7.33 -2.88
N SER A 150 -23.36 -6.67 -2.64
CA SER A 150 -23.25 -5.52 -1.74
C SER A 150 -24.08 -4.35 -2.26
N TYR A 151 -24.05 -4.08 -3.57
CA TYR A 151 -24.90 -3.08 -4.19
C TYR A 151 -26.40 -3.37 -3.99
N ILE A 152 -26.87 -4.60 -4.29
CA ILE A 152 -28.28 -4.97 -4.07
C ILE A 152 -28.69 -4.74 -2.61
N ASN A 153 -27.83 -5.09 -1.65
CA ASN A 153 -28.12 -4.92 -0.22
C ASN A 153 -28.21 -3.43 0.18
N LEU A 154 -27.37 -2.57 -0.38
CA LEU A 154 -27.39 -1.12 -0.09
C LEU A 154 -28.63 -0.43 -0.65
N PHE A 155 -29.11 -0.86 -1.82
CA PHE A 155 -30.24 -0.24 -2.54
C PHE A 155 -31.54 -1.07 -2.51
N SER A 156 -31.64 -2.08 -1.62
CA SER A 156 -32.76 -3.02 -1.61
C SER A 156 -34.12 -2.38 -1.31
N LYS A 157 -34.13 -1.14 -0.81
CA LYS A 157 -35.34 -0.36 -0.49
C LYS A 157 -35.84 0.49 -1.66
N ASP A 158 -35.11 0.56 -2.77
CA ASP A 158 -35.58 1.16 -4.01
C ASP A 158 -36.48 0.14 -4.74
N TYR A 159 -37.78 0.17 -4.42
CA TYR A 159 -38.77 -0.76 -4.95
C TYR A 159 -38.99 -0.51 -6.45
N ASN A 160 -38.57 -1.47 -7.29
CA ASN A 160 -38.67 -1.49 -8.76
C ASN A 160 -37.67 -0.62 -9.53
N ASP A 161 -36.39 -0.98 -9.44
CA ASP A 161 -35.38 -0.54 -10.39
C ASP A 161 -35.05 -1.69 -11.37
N ASP A 162 -35.35 -1.50 -12.67
CA ASP A 162 -34.94 -2.43 -13.74
C ASP A 162 -33.43 -2.71 -13.69
N HIS A 163 -32.65 -1.75 -13.18
CA HIS A 163 -31.24 -1.90 -12.95
C HIS A 163 -30.91 -3.02 -11.93
N LEU A 164 -31.65 -3.12 -10.81
CA LEU A 164 -31.46 -4.21 -9.83
C LEU A 164 -31.80 -5.58 -10.43
N ASN A 165 -32.78 -5.65 -11.33
CA ASN A 165 -33.10 -6.88 -12.04
C ASN A 165 -31.99 -7.29 -13.01
N ASN A 166 -31.37 -6.33 -13.71
CA ASN A 166 -30.22 -6.58 -14.57
C ASN A 166 -29.02 -7.09 -13.76
N ILE A 167 -28.74 -6.53 -12.59
CA ILE A 167 -27.69 -7.01 -11.67
C ILE A 167 -27.99 -8.46 -11.23
N ARG A 168 -29.21 -8.74 -10.77
CA ARG A 168 -29.61 -10.11 -10.37
C ARG A 168 -29.45 -11.10 -11.52
N ASN A 169 -29.77 -10.71 -12.75
CA ASN A 169 -29.60 -11.54 -13.93
C ASN A 169 -28.12 -11.76 -14.26
N PHE A 170 -27.27 -10.74 -14.16
CA PHE A 170 -25.83 -10.86 -14.32
C PHE A 170 -25.22 -11.84 -13.29
N MET A 171 -25.64 -11.75 -12.03
CA MET A 171 -25.15 -12.60 -10.94
C MET A 171 -25.46 -14.09 -11.12
N LYS A 172 -26.53 -14.46 -11.83
CA LYS A 172 -26.86 -15.88 -12.10
C LYS A 172 -25.75 -16.61 -12.86
N ASN A 173 -24.91 -15.87 -13.58
CA ASN A 173 -23.79 -16.39 -14.36
C ASN A 173 -22.45 -16.35 -13.61
N LEU A 174 -22.46 -16.05 -12.31
CA LEU A 174 -21.26 -15.97 -11.48
C LEU A 174 -21.24 -17.14 -10.48
N THR A 175 -20.08 -17.77 -10.34
CA THR A 175 -19.86 -18.82 -9.34
C THR A 175 -19.16 -18.22 -8.13
N LYS A 176 -19.78 -18.36 -6.97
CA LYS A 176 -19.16 -17.96 -5.71
C LYS A 176 -17.92 -18.80 -5.43
N SER A 177 -16.91 -18.17 -4.84
CA SER A 177 -15.81 -18.91 -4.24
C SER A 177 -16.28 -19.66 -3.00
N LYS A 178 -15.52 -20.69 -2.62
CA LYS A 178 -15.77 -21.42 -1.37
C LYS A 178 -15.64 -20.46 -0.18
N GLU A 179 -16.64 -20.49 0.70
CA GLU A 179 -16.66 -19.63 1.90
C GLU A 179 -15.48 -19.96 2.83
N PRO A 180 -14.96 -18.97 3.58
CA PRO A 180 -13.87 -19.19 4.52
C PRO A 180 -14.24 -20.15 5.63
N GLU A 181 -13.28 -20.98 6.04
CA GLU A 181 -13.44 -21.89 7.17
C GLU A 181 -12.71 -21.33 8.39
N LEU A 182 -13.42 -21.22 9.51
CA LEU A 182 -12.78 -20.84 10.77
C LEU A 182 -11.85 -21.98 11.22
N ILE A 183 -10.58 -21.67 11.44
CA ILE A 183 -9.58 -22.62 11.96
C ILE A 183 -9.59 -22.56 13.49
N GLU A 184 -9.29 -21.38 14.04
CA GLU A 184 -9.25 -21.11 15.48
C GLU A 184 -9.42 -19.61 15.74
N ASN A 185 -10.05 -19.23 16.85
CA ASN A 185 -10.22 -17.83 17.27
C ASN A 185 -10.76 -16.93 16.13
N ASN A 186 -9.90 -16.06 15.59
CA ASN A 186 -10.19 -15.12 14.51
C ASN A 186 -9.43 -15.46 13.21
N SER A 187 -8.88 -16.68 13.12
CA SER A 187 -8.09 -17.18 11.99
C SER A 187 -8.97 -17.97 11.02
N TYR A 188 -8.95 -17.59 9.76
CA TYR A 188 -9.75 -18.20 8.71
C TYR A 188 -8.86 -18.78 7.62
N LYS A 189 -9.18 -20.00 7.19
CA LYS A 189 -8.70 -20.55 5.93
C LYS A 189 -9.52 -19.95 4.81
N MET A 190 -8.87 -19.22 3.91
CA MET A 190 -9.48 -18.62 2.73
C MET A 190 -8.94 -19.27 1.46
N TYR A 191 -9.82 -19.49 0.50
CA TYR A 191 -9.52 -20.23 -0.72
C TYR A 191 -9.11 -19.29 -1.85
N LYS A 192 -8.23 -19.76 -2.74
CA LYS A 192 -7.87 -19.03 -3.96
C LYS A 192 -9.11 -18.54 -4.72
N GLY A 193 -9.10 -17.26 -5.09
CA GLY A 193 -10.19 -16.58 -5.79
C GLY A 193 -11.26 -15.97 -4.86
N TYR A 194 -11.20 -16.21 -3.55
CA TYR A 194 -12.12 -15.59 -2.60
C TYR A 194 -11.85 -14.09 -2.48
N CYS A 195 -12.90 -13.28 -2.60
CA CYS A 195 -12.84 -11.84 -2.39
C CYS A 195 -13.07 -11.52 -0.92
N ILE A 196 -12.11 -10.90 -0.22
CA ILE A 196 -12.22 -10.61 1.21
C ILE A 196 -13.25 -9.49 1.46
N TYR A 197 -13.11 -8.38 0.72
CA TYR A 197 -13.99 -7.21 0.75
C TYR A 197 -13.88 -6.48 -0.60
N THR A 198 -14.82 -5.55 -0.85
CA THR A 198 -14.93 -4.81 -2.13
C THR A 198 -14.83 -3.30 -1.95
N GLU A 199 -14.71 -2.54 -3.05
CA GLU A 199 -14.70 -1.06 -2.99
C GLU A 199 -15.99 -0.45 -2.42
N LEU A 200 -17.08 -1.21 -2.33
CA LEU A 200 -18.35 -0.75 -1.74
C LEU A 200 -18.42 -0.90 -0.22
N GLU A 201 -17.43 -1.54 0.40
CA GLU A 201 -17.43 -1.87 1.82
C GLU A 201 -16.43 -0.99 2.58
N THR A 202 -16.93 -0.18 3.51
CA THR A 202 -16.10 0.40 4.56
C THR A 202 -15.93 -0.64 5.67
N THR A 203 -14.73 -1.16 5.87
CA THR A 203 -14.47 -2.10 6.97
C THR A 203 -13.73 -1.42 8.11
N ASN A 204 -14.07 -1.74 9.37
CA ASN A 204 -13.22 -1.46 10.53
C ASN A 204 -12.39 -2.71 10.89
N ARG A 205 -12.15 -3.56 9.89
CA ARG A 205 -11.45 -4.82 10.04
C ARG A 205 -10.04 -4.68 9.49
N ILE A 206 -9.14 -5.40 10.12
CA ILE A 206 -7.73 -5.49 9.79
C ILE A 206 -7.48 -6.96 9.49
N TYR A 207 -6.86 -7.20 8.34
CA TYR A 207 -6.60 -8.54 7.85
C TYR A 207 -5.10 -8.80 7.92
N TYR A 208 -4.66 -9.71 8.79
CA TYR A 208 -3.26 -10.11 8.89
C TYR A 208 -3.05 -11.45 8.18
N ILE A 209 -2.21 -11.45 7.14
CA ILE A 209 -1.92 -12.62 6.32
C ILE A 209 -0.91 -13.49 7.08
N LYS A 210 -1.38 -14.57 7.71
CA LYS A 210 -0.49 -15.55 8.36
C LYS A 210 0.30 -16.37 7.36
N SER A 211 -0.35 -16.74 6.26
CA SER A 211 0.26 -17.45 5.13
C SER A 211 -0.52 -17.17 3.85
N GLY A 212 0.16 -17.30 2.71
CA GLY A 212 -0.41 -17.09 1.38
C GLY A 212 -0.24 -15.66 0.85
N LYS A 213 -1.01 -15.31 -0.19
CA LYS A 213 -0.91 -14.03 -0.89
C LYS A 213 -2.27 -13.42 -1.18
N VAL A 214 -2.37 -12.11 -1.00
CA VAL A 214 -3.59 -11.34 -1.26
C VAL A 214 -3.29 -10.16 -2.16
N GLY A 215 -3.98 -10.09 -3.29
CA GLY A 215 -3.94 -8.98 -4.22
C GLY A 215 -4.93 -7.88 -3.84
N ILE A 216 -4.49 -6.63 -3.93
CA ILE A 216 -5.28 -5.43 -3.68
C ILE A 216 -5.47 -4.69 -4.99
N TYR A 217 -6.73 -4.47 -5.34
CA TYR A 217 -7.16 -3.93 -6.62
C TYR A 217 -8.14 -2.77 -6.42
N ASN A 218 -8.32 -1.96 -7.45
CA ASN A 218 -9.45 -1.06 -7.57
C ASN A 218 -9.80 -0.87 -9.04
N ILE A 219 -11.05 -0.50 -9.36
CA ILE A 219 -11.41 -0.07 -10.71
C ILE A 219 -11.15 1.43 -10.88
N ALA A 220 -10.55 1.81 -12.01
CA ALA A 220 -10.45 3.20 -12.46
C ALA A 220 -10.27 3.26 -13.98
N ASP A 221 -10.79 4.31 -14.63
CA ASP A 221 -10.70 4.51 -16.09
C ASP A 221 -11.09 3.26 -16.91
N SER A 222 -12.15 2.56 -16.48
CA SER A 222 -12.68 1.35 -17.13
C SER A 222 -11.73 0.14 -17.19
N ASP A 223 -10.68 0.11 -16.37
CA ASP A 223 -9.87 -1.10 -16.13
C ASP A 223 -9.61 -1.30 -14.63
N TYR A 224 -9.05 -2.45 -14.26
CA TYR A 224 -8.57 -2.71 -12.90
C TYR A 224 -7.14 -2.19 -12.75
N ILE A 225 -6.85 -1.57 -11.61
CA ILE A 225 -5.51 -1.19 -11.20
C ILE A 225 -5.02 -2.20 -10.16
N THR A 226 -3.87 -2.82 -10.41
CA THR A 226 -3.17 -3.62 -9.40
C THR A 226 -2.45 -2.67 -8.45
N ARG A 227 -2.98 -2.47 -7.24
CA ARG A 227 -2.36 -1.58 -6.27
C ARG A 227 -1.10 -2.21 -5.72
N ILE A 228 -1.24 -3.41 -5.20
CA ILE A 228 -0.15 -4.21 -4.62
C ILE A 228 -0.66 -5.62 -4.31
N ILE A 229 0.24 -6.59 -4.32
CA ILE A 229 0.04 -7.94 -3.82
C ILE A 229 0.86 -8.05 -2.55
N TYR A 230 0.20 -8.39 -1.44
CA TYR A 230 0.82 -8.56 -0.14
C TYR A 230 1.16 -10.04 0.11
N PRO A 231 2.41 -10.34 0.49
CA PRO A 231 2.79 -11.66 0.96
C PRO A 231 2.35 -11.89 2.41
N GLU A 232 2.69 -13.06 2.94
CA GLU A 232 2.57 -13.37 4.36
C GLU A 232 3.25 -12.33 5.26
N GLN A 233 2.80 -12.27 6.51
CA GLN A 233 3.23 -11.32 7.54
C GLN A 233 2.87 -9.84 7.25
N CYS A 234 2.10 -9.58 6.18
CA CYS A 234 1.54 -8.27 5.90
C CYS A 234 0.12 -8.11 6.46
N ILE A 235 -0.24 -6.86 6.77
CA ILE A 235 -1.60 -6.45 7.13
C ILE A 235 -2.24 -5.74 5.94
N ILE A 236 -3.55 -5.87 5.77
CA ILE A 236 -4.38 -5.09 4.84
C ILE A 236 -5.34 -4.20 5.63
N ASP A 237 -5.75 -3.08 5.03
CA ASP A 237 -6.78 -2.16 5.53
C ASP A 237 -6.44 -1.48 6.88
N SER A 238 -5.16 -1.11 7.07
CA SER A 238 -4.68 -0.41 8.27
C SER A 238 -4.96 1.10 8.27
N TYR A 239 -5.69 1.61 7.28
CA TYR A 239 -6.12 3.00 7.18
C TYR A 239 -7.57 3.02 6.70
N ALA A 240 -8.41 3.86 7.32
CA ALA A 240 -9.78 4.06 6.88
C ALA A 240 -9.78 5.28 5.95
N PRO A 241 -9.89 5.12 4.62
CA PRO A 241 -9.83 6.25 3.71
C PRO A 241 -10.95 7.25 4.02
N ASN A 242 -10.62 8.54 4.01
CA ASN A 242 -11.65 9.56 4.06
C ASN A 242 -12.49 9.50 2.77
N LEU A 243 -13.83 9.59 2.91
CA LEU A 243 -14.83 9.37 1.85
C LEU A 243 -14.63 10.26 0.61
N GLU A 244 -13.88 11.36 0.73
CA GLU A 244 -13.62 12.31 -0.35
C GLU A 244 -12.76 11.75 -1.50
N TYR A 245 -12.03 10.64 -1.31
CA TYR A 245 -11.18 10.06 -2.37
C TYR A 245 -11.48 8.58 -2.63
N LYS A 246 -12.46 8.35 -3.51
CA LYS A 246 -13.04 7.03 -3.87
C LYS A 246 -12.04 5.98 -4.34
N THR A 247 -10.93 6.40 -4.93
CA THR A 247 -9.91 5.49 -5.49
C THR A 247 -9.06 4.83 -4.40
N LEU A 248 -9.22 5.27 -3.14
CA LEU A 248 -8.63 4.59 -1.99
C LEU A 248 -9.41 3.38 -1.52
N PHE A 249 -10.67 3.24 -1.93
CA PHE A 249 -11.45 2.04 -1.72
C PHE A 249 -10.88 0.91 -2.60
N THR A 250 -10.83 -0.29 -2.06
CA THR A 250 -10.14 -1.41 -2.71
C THR A 250 -10.96 -2.67 -2.65
N THR A 251 -10.69 -3.56 -3.59
CA THR A 251 -11.08 -4.97 -3.54
C THR A 251 -9.85 -5.79 -3.15
N ALA A 252 -9.99 -6.67 -2.17
CA ALA A 252 -8.94 -7.59 -1.75
C ALA A 252 -9.29 -9.02 -2.16
N ILE A 253 -8.37 -9.71 -2.85
CA ILE A 253 -8.61 -11.04 -3.42
C ILE A 253 -7.49 -11.99 -3.03
N VAL A 254 -7.87 -13.17 -2.54
CA VAL A 254 -6.95 -14.25 -2.18
C VAL A 254 -6.41 -14.90 -3.46
N LEU A 255 -5.09 -14.85 -3.69
CA LEU A 255 -4.45 -15.33 -4.93
C LEU A 255 -4.00 -16.79 -4.86
N GLU A 256 -3.88 -17.31 -3.65
CA GLU A 256 -3.60 -18.70 -3.31
C GLU A 256 -4.23 -19.03 -1.96
N ASP A 257 -4.46 -20.32 -1.68
CA ASP A 257 -5.02 -20.73 -0.39
C ASP A 257 -4.21 -20.12 0.77
N SER A 258 -4.90 -19.40 1.64
CA SER A 258 -4.30 -18.50 2.62
C SER A 258 -4.89 -18.70 4.01
N VAL A 259 -4.12 -18.35 5.04
CA VAL A 259 -4.62 -18.23 6.41
C VAL A 259 -4.59 -16.76 6.80
N ILE A 260 -5.75 -16.21 7.17
CA ILE A 260 -5.89 -14.77 7.45
C ILE A 260 -6.57 -14.58 8.81
N ASP A 261 -5.93 -13.80 9.68
CA ASP A 261 -6.53 -13.31 10.92
C ASP A 261 -7.35 -12.05 10.64
N ILE A 262 -8.57 -12.00 11.16
CA ILE A 262 -9.46 -10.85 11.06
C ILE A 262 -9.61 -10.22 12.44
N MET A 263 -9.21 -8.96 12.60
CA MET A 263 -9.28 -8.25 13.87
C MET A 263 -9.78 -6.82 13.70
N THR A 264 -10.18 -6.18 14.78
CA THR A 264 -10.49 -4.75 14.84
C THR A 264 -9.21 -3.93 15.03
N LYS A 265 -9.30 -2.62 14.77
CA LYS A 265 -8.22 -1.68 15.08
C LYS A 265 -7.87 -1.68 16.56
N GLU A 266 -8.86 -1.76 17.45
CA GLU A 266 -8.66 -1.81 18.89
C GLU A 266 -7.89 -3.06 19.32
N GLU A 267 -8.19 -4.22 18.71
CA GLU A 267 -7.46 -5.47 18.94
C GLU A 267 -6.03 -5.38 18.45
N LEU A 268 -5.79 -4.85 17.25
CA LEU A 268 -4.42 -4.63 16.75
C LEU A 268 -3.62 -3.73 17.70
N ILE A 269 -4.20 -2.61 18.17
CA ILE A 269 -3.53 -1.71 19.12
C ILE A 269 -3.20 -2.42 20.44
N LYS A 270 -4.07 -3.31 20.93
CA LYS A 270 -3.78 -4.14 22.12
C LYS A 270 -2.63 -5.12 21.84
N MET A 271 -2.63 -5.77 20.68
CA MET A 271 -1.59 -6.71 20.28
C MET A 271 -0.22 -6.03 20.18
N ILE A 272 -0.10 -4.91 19.46
CA ILE A 272 1.20 -4.18 19.35
C ILE A 272 1.62 -3.55 20.68
N TYR A 273 0.71 -3.33 21.63
CA TYR A 273 1.07 -2.87 22.96
C TYR A 273 1.76 -3.98 23.75
N ASN A 274 1.22 -5.19 23.70
CA ASN A 274 1.69 -6.35 24.45
C ASN A 274 2.87 -7.09 23.79
N ASP A 275 2.96 -7.04 22.45
CA ASP A 275 3.99 -7.71 21.66
C ASP A 275 4.90 -6.67 21.01
N THR A 276 6.13 -6.59 21.51
CA THR A 276 7.14 -5.63 21.04
C THR A 276 7.70 -5.98 19.67
N GLU A 277 7.74 -7.28 19.31
CA GLU A 277 8.23 -7.72 18.00
C GLU A 277 7.18 -7.42 16.93
N LEU A 278 5.92 -7.76 17.20
CA LEU A 278 4.80 -7.41 16.34
C LEU A 278 4.71 -5.90 16.15
N ARG A 279 4.89 -5.12 17.21
CA ARG A 279 4.93 -3.66 17.11
C ARG A 279 5.95 -3.18 16.08
N PHE A 280 7.19 -3.68 16.17
CA PHE A 280 8.23 -3.31 15.21
C PHE A 280 7.83 -3.68 13.78
N LYS A 281 7.36 -4.92 13.59
CA LYS A 281 6.91 -5.44 12.30
C LYS A 281 5.83 -4.56 11.69
N ILE A 282 4.79 -4.18 12.44
CA ILE A 282 3.69 -3.34 11.93
C ILE A 282 4.16 -1.93 11.57
N VAL A 283 5.01 -1.31 12.40
CA VAL A 283 5.58 0.02 12.13
C VAL A 283 6.44 -0.03 10.86
N LYS A 284 7.34 -1.02 10.76
CA LYS A 284 8.24 -1.21 9.61
C LYS A 284 7.47 -1.49 8.32
N MET A 285 6.47 -2.36 8.37
CA MET A 285 5.62 -2.69 7.24
C MET A 285 4.81 -1.50 6.75
N THR A 286 4.18 -0.74 7.65
CA THR A 286 3.39 0.43 7.23
C THR A 286 4.31 1.51 6.63
N ALA A 287 5.51 1.69 7.20
CA ALA A 287 6.53 2.57 6.60
C ALA A 287 6.98 2.08 5.22
N MET A 288 7.18 0.77 5.03
CA MET A 288 7.59 0.21 3.74
C MET A 288 6.50 0.37 2.66
N LYS A 289 5.22 0.32 3.03
CA LYS A 289 4.11 0.65 2.10
C LYS A 289 4.19 2.11 1.62
N VAL A 290 4.57 3.04 2.51
CA VAL A 290 4.81 4.43 2.13
C VAL A 290 5.97 4.52 1.13
N ILE A 291 7.10 3.87 1.42
CA ILE A 291 8.26 3.82 0.51
C ILE A 291 7.86 3.23 -0.84
N SER A 292 7.19 2.08 -0.88
CA SER A 292 6.73 1.45 -2.13
C SER A 292 5.83 2.39 -2.93
N THR A 293 4.92 3.12 -2.27
CA THR A 293 4.05 4.12 -2.92
C THR A 293 4.87 5.28 -3.50
N ILE A 294 5.84 5.80 -2.75
CA ILE A 294 6.73 6.87 -3.21
C ILE A 294 7.57 6.41 -4.41
N LEU A 295 8.10 5.19 -4.38
CA LEU A 295 8.85 4.60 -5.50
C LEU A 295 7.98 4.48 -6.74
N LYS A 296 6.72 4.05 -6.62
CA LYS A 296 5.78 4.04 -7.76
C LYS A 296 5.54 5.44 -8.34
N MET A 297 5.41 6.45 -7.48
CA MET A 297 5.31 7.84 -7.95
C MET A 297 6.58 8.30 -8.68
N LYS A 298 7.77 7.97 -8.16
CA LYS A 298 9.03 8.25 -8.83
C LYS A 298 9.11 7.55 -10.18
N ALA A 299 8.67 6.29 -10.25
CA ALA A 299 8.61 5.53 -11.49
C ALA A 299 7.75 6.24 -12.53
N ILE A 300 6.52 6.64 -12.22
CA ILE A 300 5.62 7.33 -13.16
C ILE A 300 6.25 8.60 -13.75
N LYS A 301 7.10 9.29 -12.99
CA LYS A 301 7.79 10.51 -13.43
C LYS A 301 9.01 10.28 -14.31
N ARG A 302 9.51 9.05 -14.42
CA ARG A 302 10.61 8.73 -15.35
C ARG A 302 10.10 8.84 -16.79
N THR A 303 10.95 9.33 -17.68
CA THR A 303 10.65 9.45 -19.11
C THR A 303 10.78 8.10 -19.81
N GLU A 304 11.91 7.42 -19.58
CA GLU A 304 12.24 6.15 -20.22
C GLU A 304 11.45 4.98 -19.60
N LEU A 305 10.81 4.18 -20.45
CA LEU A 305 10.02 3.01 -20.03
C LEU A 305 10.88 2.03 -19.19
N ARG A 306 12.14 1.82 -19.58
CA ARG A 306 13.09 0.98 -18.83
C ARG A 306 13.22 1.45 -17.38
N ASP A 307 13.45 2.73 -17.17
CA ASP A 307 13.63 3.32 -15.84
C ASP A 307 12.33 3.24 -15.02
N LYS A 308 11.17 3.47 -15.65
CA LYS A 308 9.87 3.28 -15.00
C LYS A 308 9.74 1.86 -14.45
N LEU A 309 10.01 0.86 -15.29
CA LEU A 309 9.83 -0.56 -14.96
C LEU A 309 10.85 -1.03 -13.90
N ILE A 310 12.11 -0.56 -13.98
CA ILE A 310 13.13 -0.85 -12.98
C ILE A 310 12.65 -0.41 -11.58
N VAL A 311 12.19 0.83 -11.46
CA VAL A 311 11.75 1.40 -10.18
C VAL A 311 10.45 0.75 -9.69
N LEU A 312 9.54 0.34 -10.59
CA LEU A 312 8.33 -0.39 -10.21
C LEU A 312 8.64 -1.76 -9.64
N ILE A 313 9.47 -2.57 -10.31
CA ILE A 313 9.91 -3.87 -9.77
C ILE A 313 10.62 -3.68 -8.43
N TYR A 314 11.50 -2.68 -8.32
CA TYR A 314 12.16 -2.33 -7.06
C TYR A 314 11.13 -2.05 -5.95
N SER A 315 10.07 -1.30 -6.26
CA SER A 315 8.99 -0.97 -5.31
C SER A 315 8.19 -2.18 -4.83
N VAL A 316 8.02 -3.19 -5.71
CA VAL A 316 7.32 -4.45 -5.43
C VAL A 316 8.21 -5.34 -4.57
N LEU A 317 9.48 -5.48 -4.95
CA LEU A 317 10.46 -6.28 -4.23
C LEU A 317 10.63 -5.81 -2.79
N LYS A 318 10.61 -4.49 -2.53
CA LYS A 318 10.69 -3.95 -1.16
C LYS A 318 9.60 -4.47 -0.22
N ILE A 319 8.44 -4.83 -0.76
CA ILE A 319 7.33 -5.41 0.01
C ILE A 319 7.47 -6.93 0.08
N GLU A 320 7.80 -7.56 -1.04
CA GLU A 320 7.99 -9.02 -1.14
C GLU A 320 9.10 -9.52 -0.19
N THR A 321 10.22 -8.79 -0.10
CA THR A 321 11.39 -9.20 0.70
C THR A 321 11.41 -8.61 2.11
N LEU A 322 10.34 -7.94 2.55
CA LEU A 322 10.34 -7.16 3.80
C LEU A 322 10.64 -8.01 5.04
N PHE A 323 10.10 -9.23 5.07
CA PHE A 323 10.21 -10.20 6.17
C PHE A 323 10.71 -11.58 5.71
N CYS A 324 11.10 -11.72 4.45
CA CYS A 324 11.63 -12.95 3.88
C CYS A 324 12.82 -12.62 2.98
N GLU A 325 14.01 -13.12 3.33
CA GLU A 325 15.19 -12.98 2.49
C GLU A 325 15.20 -14.11 1.47
N GLN A 326 14.83 -13.81 0.23
CA GLN A 326 14.86 -14.74 -0.89
C GLN A 326 15.66 -14.13 -2.04
N ILE A 327 16.66 -14.86 -2.53
CA ILE A 327 17.47 -14.43 -3.68
C ILE A 327 16.64 -14.56 -4.96
N TYR A 328 16.07 -15.75 -5.18
CA TYR A 328 15.20 -16.04 -6.32
C TYR A 328 13.73 -15.86 -5.92
N ILE A 329 13.01 -14.99 -6.62
CA ILE A 329 11.65 -14.60 -6.28
C ILE A 329 10.74 -14.75 -7.49
N LYS A 330 9.72 -15.60 -7.35
CA LYS A 330 8.60 -15.65 -8.30
C LYS A 330 7.50 -14.71 -7.85
N LEU A 331 7.37 -13.59 -8.53
CA LEU A 331 6.36 -12.59 -8.25
C LEU A 331 4.98 -13.07 -8.71
N TYR A 332 3.93 -12.68 -7.98
CA TYR A 332 2.53 -12.92 -8.38
C TYR A 332 2.02 -11.82 -9.33
N TYR A 333 2.94 -11.05 -9.90
CA TYR A 333 2.66 -9.97 -10.83
C TYR A 333 2.93 -10.44 -12.25
N LYS A 334 1.97 -10.17 -13.12
CA LYS A 334 2.10 -10.32 -14.57
C LYS A 334 2.47 -8.98 -15.19
N ILE A 335 2.87 -9.03 -16.46
CA ILE A 335 3.14 -7.82 -17.27
C ILE A 335 1.92 -6.87 -17.27
N LYS A 336 0.70 -7.43 -17.36
CA LYS A 336 -0.54 -6.64 -17.28
C LYS A 336 -0.67 -5.88 -15.96
N ASP A 337 -0.23 -6.46 -14.85
CA ASP A 337 -0.29 -5.78 -13.55
C ASP A 337 0.65 -4.57 -13.49
N LEU A 338 1.85 -4.68 -14.07
CA LEU A 338 2.77 -3.54 -14.19
C LEU A 338 2.22 -2.46 -15.10
N LYS A 339 1.65 -2.85 -16.25
CA LYS A 339 0.95 -1.91 -17.15
C LYS A 339 -0.12 -1.13 -16.39
N ASN A 340 -0.95 -1.84 -15.62
CA ASN A 340 -2.06 -1.24 -14.89
C ASN A 340 -1.60 -0.43 -13.66
N MET A 341 -0.38 -0.65 -13.14
CA MET A 341 0.24 0.22 -12.13
C MET A 341 0.74 1.55 -12.70
N ILE A 342 1.25 1.54 -13.94
CA ILE A 342 1.67 2.77 -14.64
C ILE A 342 0.43 3.52 -15.11
N HIS A 343 -0.56 2.77 -15.61
CA HIS A 343 -1.84 3.26 -16.10
C HIS A 343 -1.70 4.33 -17.19
N ASP A 344 -0.80 4.06 -18.14
CA ASP A 344 -0.62 4.86 -19.34
C ASP A 344 -0.89 4.02 -20.61
N ASP A 345 -0.74 4.66 -21.77
CA ASP A 345 -1.12 4.07 -23.06
C ASP A 345 -0.02 3.15 -23.65
N THR A 346 0.99 2.76 -22.83
CA THR A 346 2.10 1.90 -23.27
C THR A 346 1.59 0.51 -23.71
N ASP A 347 2.14 0.01 -24.82
CA ASP A 347 1.80 -1.33 -25.32
C ASP A 347 2.36 -2.43 -24.40
N ILE A 348 1.63 -3.54 -24.28
CA ILE A 348 2.04 -4.65 -23.42
C ILE A 348 3.28 -5.37 -23.95
N ASN A 349 3.51 -5.36 -25.27
CA ASN A 349 4.69 -5.94 -25.90
C ASN A 349 5.92 -5.08 -25.65
N ASP A 350 5.80 -3.76 -25.69
CA ASP A 350 6.90 -2.84 -25.36
C ASP A 350 7.37 -3.04 -23.92
N ILE A 351 6.42 -3.23 -22.98
CA ILE A 351 6.74 -3.55 -21.58
C ILE A 351 7.48 -4.89 -21.51
N ARG A 352 6.99 -5.93 -22.22
CA ARG A 352 7.62 -7.26 -22.24
C ARG A 352 9.06 -7.22 -22.77
N GLU A 353 9.26 -6.57 -23.91
CA GLU A 353 10.56 -6.43 -24.54
C GLU A 353 11.52 -5.67 -23.65
N THR A 354 11.06 -4.56 -23.05
CA THR A 354 11.88 -3.77 -22.12
C THR A 354 12.28 -4.57 -20.89
N LEU A 355 11.35 -5.31 -20.28
CA LEU A 355 11.63 -6.15 -19.10
C LEU A 355 12.64 -7.26 -19.39
N THR A 356 12.60 -7.86 -20.58
CA THR A 356 13.53 -8.93 -20.99
C THR A 356 14.98 -8.43 -21.08
N ASN A 357 15.16 -7.12 -21.22
CA ASN A 357 16.47 -6.45 -21.29
C ASN A 357 16.89 -5.82 -19.94
N ILE A 358 16.19 -6.11 -18.84
CA ILE A 358 16.58 -5.69 -17.49
C ILE A 358 17.27 -6.87 -16.81
N ASP A 359 18.45 -6.64 -16.25
CA ASP A 359 19.21 -7.70 -15.61
C ASP A 359 18.45 -8.28 -14.40
N TYR A 360 18.60 -9.59 -14.22
CA TYR A 360 17.93 -10.40 -13.19
C TYR A 360 16.40 -10.48 -13.30
N VAL A 361 15.80 -10.06 -14.42
CA VAL A 361 14.36 -10.18 -14.66
C VAL A 361 14.09 -11.24 -15.73
N GLU A 362 13.26 -12.21 -15.38
CA GLU A 362 12.81 -13.29 -16.27
C GLU A 362 11.29 -13.46 -16.19
N PHE A 363 10.75 -14.36 -17.02
CA PHE A 363 9.33 -14.71 -17.04
C PHE A 363 9.12 -16.21 -16.97
N ASP A 364 8.08 -16.63 -16.26
CA ASP A 364 7.61 -18.01 -16.33
C ASP A 364 6.68 -18.25 -17.54
N CYS A 365 6.24 -19.50 -17.71
CA CYS A 365 5.33 -19.89 -18.80
C CYS A 365 3.93 -19.26 -18.72
N LEU A 366 3.60 -18.57 -17.64
CA LEU A 366 2.33 -17.86 -17.41
C LEU A 366 2.51 -16.33 -17.43
N ASP A 367 3.66 -15.85 -17.92
CA ASP A 367 4.08 -14.45 -17.95
C ASP A 367 4.14 -13.78 -16.56
N ASN A 368 4.34 -14.56 -15.49
CA ASN A 368 4.66 -14.01 -14.18
C ASN A 368 6.12 -13.58 -14.17
N ILE A 369 6.39 -12.45 -13.53
CA ILE A 369 7.74 -11.91 -13.40
C ILE A 369 8.54 -12.76 -12.40
N ILE A 370 9.77 -13.09 -12.76
CA ILE A 370 10.76 -13.73 -11.91
C ILE A 370 11.89 -12.73 -11.70
N VAL A 371 12.33 -12.57 -10.47
CA VAL A 371 13.58 -11.88 -10.14
C VAL A 371 14.59 -12.93 -9.68
N THR A 372 15.62 -13.16 -10.49
CA THR A 372 16.55 -14.30 -10.30
C THR A 372 17.54 -14.06 -9.15
N ASP A 373 17.87 -12.81 -8.88
CA ASP A 373 18.75 -12.39 -7.77
C ASP A 373 18.33 -11.00 -7.23
N SER A 374 17.49 -11.00 -6.20
CA SER A 374 16.93 -9.78 -5.60
C SER A 374 17.99 -8.88 -4.95
N ASN A 375 19.06 -9.45 -4.42
CA ASN A 375 20.13 -8.70 -3.79
C ASN A 375 20.92 -7.92 -4.84
N LYS A 376 21.32 -8.58 -5.93
CA LYS A 376 22.00 -7.90 -7.04
C LYS A 376 21.10 -6.90 -7.73
N TYR A 377 19.80 -7.22 -7.88
CA TYR A 377 18.84 -6.26 -8.42
C TYR A 377 18.78 -4.98 -7.56
N PHE A 378 18.74 -5.11 -6.23
CA PHE A 378 18.77 -3.94 -5.35
C PHE A 378 20.09 -3.16 -5.43
N GLU A 379 21.23 -3.85 -5.50
CA GLU A 379 22.54 -3.21 -5.61
C GLU A 379 22.70 -2.45 -6.93
N GLU A 380 22.38 -3.09 -8.06
CA GLU A 380 22.53 -2.53 -9.40
C GLU A 380 21.61 -1.32 -9.62
N TYR A 381 20.36 -1.42 -9.16
CA TYR A 381 19.34 -0.42 -9.44
C TYR A 381 19.08 0.59 -8.32
N LYS A 382 19.88 0.59 -7.23
CA LYS A 382 19.73 1.52 -6.09
C LYS A 382 19.64 2.99 -6.53
N ASN A 383 20.48 3.41 -7.48
CA ASN A 383 20.54 4.81 -7.92
C ASN A 383 19.33 5.25 -8.75
N TYR A 384 18.59 4.31 -9.34
CA TYR A 384 17.33 4.61 -10.06
C TYR A 384 16.21 5.04 -9.12
N THR A 385 16.35 4.81 -7.83
CA THR A 385 15.34 5.15 -6.82
C THR A 385 15.50 6.53 -6.20
N ILE A 386 16.59 7.23 -6.53
CA ILE A 386 16.89 8.59 -6.05
C ILE A 386 16.10 9.62 -6.84
#